data_AF-A0A850A8M6-F1
#
_entry.id   AF-A0A850A8M6-F1
#
_cell.length_a   1.000
_cell.length_b   1.000
_cell.length_c   1.000
_cell.angle_alpha   90.00
_cell.angle_beta   90.00
_cell.angle_gamma   90.00
#
_symmetry.space_group_name_H-M   'P 1'
#
loop_
_entity.id
_entity.type
_entity.pdbx_description
1 polymer ?
#
loop_
_entity_poly.entity_id
_entity_poly.type
_entity_poly.pdbx_seq_one_letter_code
_entity_poly.pdbx_strand_id
1 'polypeptide(L)'
;MLVTDCHCCVIEENWKRIAAAAWAGYLNDGRGIVRIVAAQSNAPQDRPLVYYQPLAAGVEGDEMELARSYDPNREVVVCIVDAAGRHTCRASHLELTPPTVYAHSAALAPALTA
;
A
#
# COMPACT_ATOMS: atom_id res chain seq x y z
N MET A 1 10.20 11.88 -20.45
CA MET A 1 11.47 11.12 -20.37
C MET A 1 12.18 11.64 -19.14
N LEU A 2 12.37 10.96 -18.01
CA LEU A 2 12.11 9.59 -17.56
C LEU A 2 11.22 9.64 -16.30
N VAL A 3 10.23 8.76 -16.17
CA VAL A 3 9.49 8.55 -14.90
C VAL A 3 9.48 7.04 -14.64
N THR A 4 10.66 6.44 -14.63
CA THR A 4 10.84 5.01 -14.32
C THR A 4 11.58 4.81 -13.00
N ASP A 5 12.03 5.89 -12.35
CA ASP A 5 13.04 5.88 -11.29
C ASP A 5 12.52 6.20 -9.88
N CYS A 6 11.23 6.03 -9.58
CA CYS A 6 10.83 6.22 -8.18
C CYS A 6 9.65 5.37 -7.69
N HIS A 7 9.42 4.18 -8.27
CA HIS A 7 8.49 3.25 -7.61
C HIS A 7 8.98 2.86 -6.21
N CYS A 8 10.29 2.64 -6.04
CA CYS A 8 10.89 2.39 -4.74
C CYS A 8 10.76 3.59 -3.81
N CYS A 9 11.12 4.81 -4.24
CA CYS A 9 11.03 5.96 -3.34
C CYS A 9 9.58 6.37 -3.02
N VAL A 10 8.61 6.19 -3.93
CA VAL A 10 7.18 6.36 -3.59
C VAL A 10 6.76 5.37 -2.49
N ILE A 11 7.19 4.11 -2.57
CA ILE A 11 6.90 3.09 -1.55
C ILE A 11 7.57 3.46 -0.22
N GLU A 12 8.84 3.84 -0.24
CA GLU A 12 9.59 4.20 0.98
C GLU A 12 9.02 5.43 1.66
N GLU A 13 8.76 6.50 0.92
CA GLU A 13 8.18 7.75 1.43
C GLU A 13 6.78 7.55 2.03
N ASN A 14 6.02 6.60 1.49
CA ASN A 14 4.65 6.31 1.93
C ASN A 14 4.54 5.03 2.76
N TRP A 15 5.65 4.40 3.13
CA TRP A 15 5.65 3.04 3.69
C TRP A 15 4.73 2.90 4.90
N LYS A 16 4.77 3.86 5.82
CA LYS A 16 3.92 3.83 7.01
C LYS A 16 2.42 3.80 6.67
N ARG A 17 1.99 4.55 5.65
CA ARG A 17 0.60 4.56 5.20
C ARG A 17 0.23 3.26 4.49
N ILE A 18 1.12 2.76 3.65
CA ILE A 18 0.97 1.50 2.90
C ILE A 18 0.84 0.33 3.86
N ALA A 19 1.80 0.18 4.76
CA ALA A 19 1.88 -0.93 5.70
C ALA A 19 0.72 -0.90 6.71
N ALA A 20 0.31 0.28 7.19
CA ALA A 20 -0.87 0.41 8.04
C ALA A 20 -2.16 0.02 7.29
N ALA A 21 -2.36 0.51 6.06
CA ALA A 21 -3.53 0.19 5.26
C ALA A 21 -3.59 -1.31 4.89
N ALA A 22 -2.44 -1.90 4.55
CA ALA A 22 -2.31 -3.32 4.27
C ALA A 22 -2.73 -4.18 5.45
N TRP A 23 -2.22 -3.87 6.66
CA TRP A 23 -2.54 -4.67 7.84
C TRP A 23 -3.98 -4.47 8.29
N ALA A 24 -4.49 -3.23 8.26
CA ALA A 24 -5.90 -2.94 8.55
C ALA A 24 -6.85 -3.72 7.62
N GLY A 25 -6.57 -3.68 6.32
CA GLY A 25 -7.32 -4.43 5.31
C GLY A 25 -7.19 -5.94 5.48
N TYR A 26 -5.99 -6.43 5.81
CA TYR A 26 -5.75 -7.84 6.07
C TYR A 26 -6.56 -8.38 7.25
N LEU A 27 -6.63 -7.62 8.35
CA LEU A 27 -7.42 -7.99 9.53
C LEU A 27 -8.93 -8.05 9.25
N ASN A 28 -9.43 -7.19 8.36
CA ASN A 28 -10.87 -7.11 8.05
C ASN A 28 -11.30 -8.13 6.99
N ASP A 29 -10.54 -8.21 5.88
CA ASP A 29 -10.99 -8.87 4.65
C ASP A 29 -10.08 -10.04 4.22
N GLY A 30 -9.07 -10.40 5.02
CA GLY A 30 -8.06 -11.37 4.62
C GLY A 30 -7.13 -10.82 3.55
N ARG A 31 -6.55 -11.66 2.69
CA ARG A 31 -5.50 -11.27 1.73
C ARG A 31 -5.97 -10.27 0.66
N GLY A 32 -5.04 -9.47 0.15
CA GLY A 32 -5.31 -8.42 -0.84
C GLY A 32 -4.07 -7.63 -1.20
N ILE A 33 -4.27 -6.48 -1.83
CA ILE A 33 -3.21 -5.61 -2.33
C ILE A 33 -3.43 -4.17 -1.85
N VAL A 34 -2.36 -3.37 -1.81
CA VAL A 34 -2.46 -1.92 -1.61
C VAL A 34 -2.26 -1.23 -2.96
N ARG A 35 -3.23 -0.41 -3.36
CA ARG A 35 -3.10 0.45 -4.53
C ARG A 35 -2.60 1.83 -4.13
N ILE A 36 -1.62 2.32 -4.89
CA ILE A 36 -1.11 3.68 -4.81
C ILE A 36 -1.47 4.37 -6.12
N VAL A 37 -2.42 5.28 -6.08
CA VAL A 37 -2.75 6.11 -7.24
C VAL A 37 -1.94 7.39 -7.13
N ALA A 38 -1.07 7.62 -8.12
CA ALA A 38 -0.30 8.85 -8.19
C ALA A 38 -1.25 10.07 -8.20
N ALA A 39 -0.84 11.14 -7.51
CA ALA A 39 -1.58 12.39 -7.56
C ALA A 39 -1.76 12.85 -9.02
N GLN A 40 -2.98 13.24 -9.39
CA GLN A 40 -3.27 13.71 -10.75
C GLN A 40 -2.69 15.11 -11.03
N SER A 41 -2.22 15.81 -10.00
CA SER A 41 -1.69 17.16 -10.11
C SER A 41 -0.27 17.24 -9.53
N ASN A 42 0.58 18.04 -10.17
CA ASN A 42 1.95 18.31 -9.74
C ASN A 42 2.02 19.28 -8.54
N ALA A 43 0.90 19.54 -7.86
CA ALA A 43 0.88 20.39 -6.69
C ALA A 43 1.63 19.68 -5.53
N PRO A 44 2.54 20.37 -4.83
CA PRO A 44 3.32 19.78 -3.73
C PRO A 44 2.47 19.18 -2.60
N GLN A 45 1.22 19.64 -2.47
CA GLN A 45 0.26 19.17 -1.47
C GLN A 45 -0.51 17.90 -1.86
N ASP A 46 -0.48 17.47 -3.12
CA ASP A 46 -1.23 16.31 -3.56
C ASP A 46 -0.49 15.02 -3.20
N ARG A 47 -0.85 14.44 -2.06
CA ARG A 47 -0.33 13.15 -1.62
C ARG A 47 -0.94 12.02 -2.46
N PRO A 48 -0.19 10.94 -2.74
CA PRO A 48 -0.76 9.79 -3.42
C PRO A 48 -1.89 9.19 -2.58
N LEU A 49 -2.93 8.73 -3.27
CA LEU A 49 -4.04 8.00 -2.66
C LEU A 49 -3.59 6.57 -2.42
N VAL A 50 -3.68 6.13 -1.16
CA VAL A 50 -3.29 4.78 -0.73
C VAL A 50 -4.53 4.09 -0.19
N TYR A 51 -4.91 2.96 -0.77
CA TYR A 51 -6.06 2.18 -0.29
C TYR A 51 -5.83 0.68 -0.46
N TYR A 52 -6.54 -0.10 0.33
CA TYR A 52 -6.52 -1.55 0.29
C TYR A 52 -7.61 -2.09 -0.63
N GLN A 53 -7.27 -3.07 -1.47
CA GLN A 53 -8.23 -3.83 -2.27
C GLN A 53 -8.14 -5.31 -1.87
N PRO A 54 -9.21 -5.89 -1.29
CA PRO A 54 -9.22 -7.31 -0.94
C PRO A 54 -9.25 -8.18 -2.21
N LEU A 55 -8.70 -9.39 -2.12
CA LEU A 55 -8.74 -10.37 -3.22
C LEU A 55 -10.16 -10.63 -3.72
N ALA A 56 -11.13 -10.67 -2.82
CA ALA A 56 -12.54 -10.89 -3.13
C ALA A 56 -13.17 -9.75 -3.96
N ALA A 57 -12.55 -8.56 -4.00
CA ALA A 57 -13.03 -7.39 -4.75
C ALA A 57 -12.45 -7.29 -6.17
N GLY A 58 -12.13 -8.42 -6.81
CA GLY A 58 -11.73 -8.47 -8.21
C GLY A 58 -10.26 -8.15 -8.47
N VAL A 59 -9.35 -8.67 -7.63
CA VAL A 59 -7.92 -8.71 -7.96
C VAL A 59 -7.71 -9.87 -8.95
N GLU A 60 -7.17 -9.59 -10.13
CA GLU A 60 -7.07 -10.54 -11.26
C GLU A 60 -5.63 -10.74 -11.73
N GLY A 61 -5.40 -11.81 -12.51
CA GLY A 61 -4.10 -12.09 -13.15
C GLY A 61 -2.94 -12.22 -12.16
N ASP A 62 -1.79 -11.67 -12.52
CA ASP A 62 -0.54 -11.73 -11.74
C ASP A 62 -0.68 -11.08 -10.35
N GLU A 63 -1.56 -10.08 -10.21
CA GLU A 63 -1.84 -9.43 -8.91
C GLU A 63 -2.43 -10.44 -7.91
N MET A 64 -3.27 -11.35 -8.40
CA MET A 64 -3.93 -12.36 -7.60
C MET A 64 -2.91 -13.39 -7.07
N GLU A 65 -1.96 -13.79 -7.90
CA GLU A 65 -0.90 -14.73 -7.49
C GLU A 65 -0.01 -14.11 -6.41
N LEU A 66 0.44 -12.87 -6.62
CA LEU A 66 1.21 -12.12 -5.64
C LEU A 66 0.47 -12.00 -4.30
N ALA A 67 -0.82 -11.63 -4.34
CA ALA A 67 -1.65 -11.47 -3.14
C ALA A 67 -1.87 -12.79 -2.39
N ARG A 68 -1.86 -13.93 -3.09
CA ARG A 68 -1.99 -15.25 -2.47
C ARG A 68 -0.69 -15.74 -1.83
N SER A 69 0.46 -15.37 -2.38
CA SER A 69 1.76 -15.95 -1.99
C SER A 69 2.55 -15.14 -0.96
N TYR A 70 2.31 -13.82 -0.81
CA TYR A 70 3.10 -12.99 0.11
C TYR A 70 2.91 -13.36 1.59
N ASP A 71 3.89 -13.05 2.44
CA ASP A 71 3.75 -13.16 3.90
C ASP A 71 3.23 -11.82 4.48
N PRO A 72 1.97 -11.73 4.94
CA PRO A 72 1.41 -10.48 5.45
C PRO A 72 2.07 -9.97 6.75
N ASN A 73 2.85 -10.81 7.44
CA ASN A 73 3.60 -10.38 8.62
C ASN A 73 4.89 -9.64 8.26
N ARG A 74 5.34 -9.71 7.01
CA ARG A 74 6.63 -9.17 6.57
C ARG A 74 6.51 -8.27 5.35
N GLU A 75 5.57 -8.56 4.46
CA GLU A 75 5.47 -8.01 3.12
C GLU A 75 4.08 -7.42 2.86
N VAL A 76 4.02 -6.52 1.87
CA VAL A 76 2.80 -5.97 1.30
C VAL A 76 2.90 -6.06 -0.21
N VAL A 77 1.85 -6.53 -0.87
CA VAL A 77 1.73 -6.38 -2.33
C VAL A 77 1.25 -4.97 -2.64
N VAL A 78 2.10 -4.20 -3.32
CA VAL A 78 1.83 -2.81 -3.68
C VAL A 78 1.69 -2.70 -5.18
N CYS A 79 0.60 -2.09 -5.63
CA CYS A 79 0.32 -1.78 -7.03
C CYS A 79 0.30 -0.26 -7.23
N ILE A 80 1.28 0.26 -7.98
CA ILE A 80 1.34 1.70 -8.29
C ILE A 80 0.61 1.91 -9.62
N VAL A 81 -0.38 2.80 -9.63
CA VAL A 81 -1.15 3.18 -10.82
C VAL A 81 -0.65 4.54 -11.30
N ASP A 82 -0.16 4.58 -12.54
CA ASP A 82 0.28 5.82 -13.18
C ASP A 82 -0.88 6.64 -13.74
N ALA A 83 -0.59 7.86 -14.22
CA ALA A 83 -1.60 8.75 -14.79
C ALA A 83 -2.26 8.21 -16.07
N ALA A 84 -1.66 7.22 -16.73
CA ALA A 84 -2.22 6.54 -17.89
C ALA A 84 -3.06 5.31 -17.51
N GLY A 85 -3.24 5.04 -16.21
CA GLY A 85 -3.97 3.88 -15.70
C GLY A 85 -3.18 2.57 -15.75
N ARG A 86 -1.91 2.61 -16.15
CA ARG A 86 -1.05 1.43 -16.11
C ARG A 86 -0.64 1.19 -14.67
N HIS A 87 -0.65 -0.08 -14.26
CA HIS A 87 -0.23 -0.44 -12.93
C HIS A 87 0.92 -1.44 -12.94
N THR A 88 1.80 -1.33 -11.94
CA THR A 88 2.87 -2.29 -11.69
C THR A 88 2.76 -2.75 -10.25
N CYS A 89 2.68 -4.07 -10.06
CA CYS A 89 2.53 -4.68 -8.76
C CYS A 89 3.80 -5.40 -8.32
N ARG A 90 4.12 -5.34 -7.03
CA ARG A 90 5.25 -6.06 -6.43
C ARG A 90 5.01 -6.33 -4.96
N ALA A 91 5.49 -7.47 -4.47
CA ALA A 91 5.71 -7.66 -3.04
C ALA A 91 6.83 -6.71 -2.59
N SER A 92 6.59 -6.00 -1.50
CA SER A 92 7.52 -5.01 -0.94
C SER A 92 7.58 -5.18 0.57
N HIS A 93 8.76 -5.02 1.13
CA HIS A 93 9.01 -5.03 2.57
C HIS A 93 10.04 -3.96 2.90
N LEU A 94 9.93 -3.36 4.08
CA LEU A 94 10.95 -2.53 4.70
C LEU A 94 11.10 -2.97 6.17
N GLU A 95 12.05 -2.34 6.87
CA GLU A 95 12.41 -2.68 8.27
C GLU A 95 11.19 -2.72 9.20
N LEU A 96 10.27 -1.76 9.09
CA LEU A 96 9.03 -1.75 9.86
C LEU A 96 7.96 -2.61 9.20
N THR A 97 7.64 -3.75 9.80
CA THR A 97 6.63 -4.66 9.25
C THR A 97 5.20 -4.11 9.35
N PRO A 98 4.25 -4.59 8.52
CA PRO A 98 2.85 -4.14 8.57
C PRO A 98 2.19 -4.20 9.95
N PRO A 99 2.31 -5.31 10.72
CA PRO A 99 1.76 -5.36 12.08
C PRO A 99 2.37 -4.29 13.01
N THR A 100 3.69 -4.08 12.90
CA THR A 100 4.43 -3.11 13.73
C THR A 100 3.97 -1.68 13.45
N VAL A 101 3.89 -1.32 12.16
CA VAL A 101 3.42 0.01 11.73
C VAL A 101 1.97 0.26 12.19
N TYR A 102 1.10 -0.74 12.04
CA TYR A 102 -0.30 -0.60 12.44
C TYR A 102 -0.43 -0.43 13.96
N ALA A 103 0.29 -1.23 14.76
CA ALA A 103 0.29 -1.12 16.22
C ALA A 103 0.73 0.28 16.70
N HIS A 104 1.79 0.85 16.09
CA HIS A 104 2.22 2.21 16.39
C HIS A 104 1.19 3.27 16.00
N SER A 105 0.50 3.08 14.87
CA SER A 105 -0.53 4.02 14.40
C SER A 105 -1.78 4.00 15.28
N ALA A 106 -2.20 2.80 15.71
CA ALA A 106 -3.32 2.61 16.62
C ALA A 106 -3.03 3.16 18.03
N ALA A 107 -1.78 3.04 18.50
CA ALA A 107 -1.35 3.59 19.79
C ALA A 107 -1.32 5.14 19.81
N LEU A 108 -1.26 5.80 18.65
CA LEU A 108 -1.29 7.26 18.53
C LEU A 108 -2.72 7.84 18.39
N ALA A 109 -3.72 7.01 18.11
CA ALA A 109 -5.12 7.41 17.99
C ALA A 109 -5.84 7.82 19.29
N PRO A 110 -5.48 7.38 20.52
CA PRO A 110 -6.25 7.68 21.73
C PRO A 110 -6.21 9.14 22.22
N ALA A 111 -5.51 10.06 21.55
CA ALA A 111 -5.34 11.44 22.03
C ALA A 111 -6.39 12.45 21.54
N LEU A 112 -7.41 12.02 20.77
CA LEU A 112 -8.40 12.92 20.14
C LEU A 112 -9.87 12.67 20.57
N THR A 113 -10.09 11.90 21.63
CA THR A 113 -11.44 11.64 22.20
C THR A 113 -11.50 11.93 23.70
N ALA A 114 -10.97 13.08 24.14
CA ALA A 114 -11.21 13.64 25.46
C ALA A 114 -11.86 15.02 25.34
#